data_AF-A0A936CM19-F1
#
_entry.id   AF-A0A936CM19-F1
#
_cell.length_a   1.000
_cell.length_b   1.000
_cell.length_c   1.000
_cell.angle_alpha   90.00
_cell.angle_beta   90.00
_cell.angle_gamma   90.00
#
_symmetry.space_group_name_H-M   'P 1'
#
loop_
_entity.id
_entity.type
_entity.pdbx_description
1 polymer ?
#
loop_
_entity_poly.entity_id
_entity_poly.type
_entity_poly.pdbx_seq_one_letter_code
_entity_poly.pdbx_strand_id
1 'polypeptide(L)'
;MDTEGKSHYEHLISYFKFLVTMTGGAITLLTGAAIYYSYNSLKDFKSDLKEEVNEIKSKALSSIEETKSQTNRQIKELNIEARELAISSTKHEVNKAFEENNIKALIENTAELKLTSKLGLIVSHETKKLEDIFRAIPILTTSYEAARWNGQVRKYIDTLYFYSEFASHELTRLLAKEFLLQKGRDYENYFVEIYKTNSQDSIKDICERSLGILLTINNLPKLFNKALVEEDLEKVTQAFISIRHLTNSDLPNFDFAKLRKLVNK
;
A
#
# COMPACT_ATOMS: atom_id res chain seq x y z
N MET A 1 9.27 -87.22 120.22
CA MET A 1 9.68 -87.00 118.82
C MET A 1 11.20 -87.00 118.82
N ASP A 2 11.82 -88.02 118.22
CA ASP A 2 13.27 -88.23 118.27
C ASP A 2 14.04 -87.07 117.62
N THR A 3 15.10 -86.63 118.30
CA THR A 3 15.99 -85.54 117.89
C THR A 3 16.72 -85.82 116.57
N GLU A 4 16.94 -87.10 116.24
CA GLU A 4 17.59 -87.55 115.01
C GLU A 4 16.73 -87.28 113.75
N GLY A 5 15.41 -87.49 113.86
CA GLY A 5 14.47 -87.26 112.77
C GLY A 5 14.36 -85.78 112.38
N LYS A 6 14.57 -84.87 113.33
CA LYS A 6 14.48 -83.42 113.10
C LYS A 6 15.68 -82.88 112.31
N SER A 7 16.89 -83.34 112.64
CA SER A 7 18.12 -82.95 111.95
C SER A 7 18.14 -83.42 110.49
N HIS A 8 17.68 -84.66 110.22
CA HIS A 8 17.61 -85.18 108.86
C HIS A 8 16.62 -84.40 107.99
N TYR A 9 15.48 -83.98 108.57
CA TYR A 9 14.51 -83.13 107.92
C TYR A 9 15.05 -81.73 107.60
N GLU A 10 15.80 -81.12 108.51
CA GLU A 10 16.39 -79.79 108.29
C GLU A 10 17.43 -79.79 107.15
N HIS A 11 18.23 -80.85 107.03
CA HIS A 11 19.15 -81.03 105.90
C HIS A 11 18.42 -81.23 104.58
N LEU A 12 17.35 -82.05 104.56
CA LEU A 12 16.56 -82.28 103.36
C LEU A 12 15.88 -80.99 102.88
N ILE A 13 15.35 -80.20 103.82
CA ILE A 13 14.76 -78.89 103.54
C ILE A 13 15.82 -77.91 103.01
N SER A 14 17.03 -77.91 103.57
CA SER A 14 18.13 -77.04 103.10
C SER A 14 18.57 -77.40 101.68
N TYR A 15 18.73 -78.69 101.40
CA TYR A 15 19.06 -79.18 100.06
C TYR A 15 17.97 -78.85 99.04
N PHE A 16 16.70 -79.04 99.42
CA PHE A 16 15.56 -78.65 98.59
C PHE A 16 15.56 -77.14 98.31
N LYS A 17 15.78 -76.30 99.32
CA LYS A 17 15.89 -74.83 99.15
C LYS A 17 17.04 -74.46 98.21
N PHE A 18 18.20 -75.11 98.35
CA PHE A 18 19.33 -74.88 97.46
C PHE A 18 19.01 -75.27 96.01
N LEU A 19 18.41 -76.44 95.81
CA LEU A 19 18.03 -76.93 94.48
C LEU A 19 16.96 -76.04 93.83
N VAL A 20 15.95 -75.60 94.58
CA VAL A 20 14.94 -74.64 94.11
C VAL A 20 15.57 -73.28 93.78
N THR A 21 16.55 -72.82 94.56
CA THR A 21 17.23 -71.54 94.31
C THR A 21 18.11 -71.63 93.05
N MET A 22 18.86 -72.71 92.88
CA MET A 22 19.71 -72.92 91.70
C MET A 22 18.88 -73.12 90.43
N THR A 23 17.79 -73.90 90.50
CA THR A 23 16.87 -74.07 89.35
C THR A 23 16.15 -72.77 89.02
N GLY A 24 15.69 -72.02 90.02
CA GLY A 24 15.11 -70.68 89.83
C GLY A 24 16.11 -69.70 89.17
N GLY A 25 17.37 -69.71 89.62
CA GLY A 25 18.45 -68.92 89.02
C GLY A 25 18.73 -69.30 87.57
N ALA A 26 18.82 -70.60 87.27
CA ALA A 26 19.04 -71.10 85.92
C ALA A 26 17.87 -70.74 84.98
N ILE A 27 16.62 -70.90 85.43
CA ILE A 27 15.43 -70.51 84.66
C ILE A 27 15.43 -69.00 84.41
N THR A 28 15.81 -68.19 85.40
CA THR A 28 15.87 -66.72 85.26
C THR A 28 16.91 -66.31 84.22
N LEU A 29 18.10 -66.92 84.24
CA LEU A 29 19.14 -66.67 83.23
C LEU A 29 18.70 -67.09 81.82
N LEU A 30 18.08 -68.25 81.68
CA LEU A 30 17.54 -68.72 80.39
C LEU A 30 16.44 -67.80 79.86
N THR A 31 15.54 -67.36 80.75
CA THR A 31 14.46 -66.43 80.38
C THR A 31 15.02 -65.06 79.99
N GLY A 32 16.01 -64.55 80.73
CA GLY A 32 16.69 -63.29 80.40
C GLY A 32 17.41 -63.35 79.05
N ALA A 33 18.11 -64.45 78.76
CA ALA A 33 18.75 -64.65 77.47
C ALA A 33 17.72 -64.75 76.33
N ALA A 34 16.61 -65.47 76.53
CA ALA A 34 15.53 -65.57 75.55
C ALA A 34 14.91 -64.20 75.24
N ILE A 35 14.66 -63.37 76.27
CA ILE A 35 14.14 -62.01 76.11
C ILE A 35 15.15 -61.13 75.36
N TYR A 36 16.45 -61.22 75.69
CA TYR A 36 17.50 -60.44 75.02
C TYR A 36 17.62 -60.77 73.52
N TYR A 37 17.66 -62.05 73.17
CA TYR A 37 17.70 -62.48 71.77
C TYR A 37 16.42 -62.10 71.02
N SER A 38 15.26 -62.23 71.66
CA SER A 38 13.99 -61.84 71.05
C SER A 38 13.91 -60.32 70.81
N TYR A 39 14.41 -59.50 71.75
CA TYR A 39 14.46 -58.05 71.59
C TYR A 39 15.39 -57.61 70.44
N ASN A 40 16.58 -58.19 70.33
CA ASN A 40 17.50 -57.87 69.23
C ASN A 40 16.95 -58.33 67.88
N SER A 41 16.38 -59.54 67.80
CA SER A 41 15.75 -60.03 66.57
C SER A 41 14.56 -59.17 66.12
N LEU A 42 13.73 -58.69 67.06
CA LEU A 42 12.64 -57.76 66.76
C LEU A 42 13.14 -56.38 66.31
N LYS A 43 14.28 -55.92 66.83
CA LYS A 43 14.88 -54.64 66.44
C LYS A 43 15.40 -54.69 65.00
N ASP A 44 16.10 -55.76 64.63
CA ASP A 44 16.61 -55.97 63.27
C ASP A 44 15.46 -56.18 62.28
N PHE A 45 14.44 -56.96 62.65
CA PHE A 45 13.23 -57.11 61.83
C PHE A 45 12.50 -55.78 61.60
N LYS A 46 12.48 -54.90 62.61
CA LYS A 46 11.88 -53.56 62.48
C LYS A 46 12.71 -52.64 61.58
N SER A 47 14.04 -52.73 61.56
CA SER A 47 14.86 -51.97 60.62
C SER A 47 14.66 -52.45 59.19
N ASP A 48 14.64 -53.77 58.97
CA ASP A 48 14.47 -54.36 57.63
C ASP A 48 13.09 -54.02 57.06
N LEU A 49 12.04 -54.14 57.88
CA LEU A 49 10.69 -53.70 57.50
C LEU A 49 10.64 -52.20 57.17
N LYS A 50 11.37 -51.36 57.90
CA LYS A 50 11.39 -49.92 57.62
C LYS A 50 12.10 -49.63 56.30
N GLU A 51 13.16 -50.36 55.98
CA GLU A 51 13.88 -50.25 54.72
C GLU A 51 13.01 -50.72 53.54
N GLU A 52 12.37 -51.90 53.64
CA GLU A 52 11.45 -52.41 52.63
C GLU A 52 10.27 -51.47 52.38
N VAL A 53 9.66 -50.93 53.45
CA VAL A 53 8.55 -49.96 53.33
C VAL A 53 9.03 -48.68 52.64
N ASN A 54 10.25 -48.22 52.92
CA ASN A 54 10.81 -47.05 52.24
C ASN A 54 11.12 -47.34 50.77
N GLU A 55 11.61 -48.54 50.45
CA GLU A 55 11.86 -48.96 49.06
C GLU A 55 10.56 -49.06 48.27
N ILE A 56 9.53 -49.69 48.84
CA ILE A 56 8.19 -49.77 48.23
C ILE A 56 7.61 -48.38 48.03
N LYS A 57 7.72 -47.49 49.04
CA LYS A 57 7.27 -46.11 48.92
C LYS A 57 8.02 -45.35 47.84
N SER A 58 9.33 -45.54 47.73
CA SER A 58 10.16 -44.93 46.68
C SER A 58 9.76 -45.42 45.29
N LYS A 59 9.59 -46.74 45.11
CA LYS A 59 9.10 -47.34 43.86
C LYS A 59 7.72 -46.82 43.48
N ALA A 60 6.79 -46.77 44.44
CA ALA A 60 5.45 -46.25 44.22
C ALA A 60 5.47 -44.78 43.80
N LEU A 61 6.29 -43.94 44.45
CA LEU A 61 6.45 -42.53 44.07
C LEU A 61 7.06 -42.38 42.67
N SER A 62 8.07 -43.19 42.34
CA SER A 62 8.66 -43.20 41.00
C SER A 62 7.65 -43.59 39.92
N SER A 63 6.88 -44.67 40.15
CA SER A 63 5.84 -45.11 39.22
C SER A 63 4.71 -44.08 39.07
N ILE A 64 4.34 -43.40 40.15
CA ILE A 64 3.36 -42.30 40.10
C ILE A 64 3.89 -41.13 39.25
N GLU A 65 5.15 -40.73 39.45
CA GLU A 65 5.74 -39.62 38.70
C GLU A 65 5.93 -39.97 37.22
N GLU A 66 6.34 -41.20 36.91
CA GLU A 66 6.39 -41.71 35.53
C GLU A 66 5.01 -41.73 34.88
N THR A 67 3.99 -42.25 35.58
CA THR A 67 2.61 -42.28 35.08
C THR A 67 2.09 -40.86 34.84
N LYS A 68 2.38 -39.94 35.75
CA LYS A 68 2.01 -38.52 35.62
C LYS A 68 2.71 -37.87 34.43
N SER A 69 3.99 -38.15 34.22
CA SER A 69 4.77 -37.67 33.07
C SER A 69 4.19 -38.20 31.75
N GLN A 70 3.91 -39.50 31.68
CA GLN A 70 3.29 -40.14 30.51
C GLN A 70 1.89 -39.58 30.22
N THR A 71 1.06 -39.43 31.26
CA THR A 71 -0.29 -38.86 31.15
C THR A 71 -0.23 -37.41 30.65
N ASN A 72 0.68 -36.60 31.18
CA ASN A 72 0.88 -35.22 30.72
C ASN A 72 1.32 -35.16 29.26
N ARG A 73 2.16 -36.09 28.82
CA ARG A 73 2.56 -36.20 27.41
C ARG A 73 1.38 -36.57 26.52
N GLN A 74 0.59 -37.57 26.90
CA GLN A 74 -0.61 -37.98 26.17
C GLN A 74 -1.66 -36.84 26.12
N ILE A 75 -1.86 -36.10 27.21
CA ILE A 75 -2.75 -34.93 27.23
C ILE A 75 -2.24 -33.84 26.27
N LYS A 76 -0.92 -33.60 26.23
CA LYS A 76 -0.35 -32.64 25.27
C LYS A 76 -0.55 -33.09 23.83
N GLU A 77 -0.32 -34.37 23.53
CA GLU A 77 -0.53 -34.95 22.19
C GLU A 77 -2.02 -34.86 21.79
N LEU A 78 -2.95 -35.24 22.68
CA LEU A 78 -4.39 -35.09 22.48
C LEU A 78 -4.83 -33.64 22.26
N ASN A 79 -4.26 -32.68 22.99
CA ASN A 79 -4.57 -31.27 22.81
C ASN A 79 -4.08 -30.74 21.44
N ILE A 80 -2.93 -31.21 20.96
CA ILE A 80 -2.43 -30.86 19.63
C ILE A 80 -3.36 -31.44 18.56
N GLU A 81 -3.69 -32.73 18.66
CA GLU A 81 -4.57 -33.41 17.70
C GLU A 81 -5.98 -32.81 17.69
N ALA A 82 -6.57 -32.53 18.86
CA ALA A 82 -7.86 -31.87 18.96
C ALA A 82 -7.85 -30.45 18.35
N ARG A 83 -6.75 -29.71 18.53
CA ARG A 83 -6.59 -28.39 17.92
C ARG A 83 -6.45 -28.48 16.41
N GLU A 84 -5.68 -29.42 15.89
CA GLU A 84 -5.54 -29.65 14.45
C GLU A 84 -6.88 -30.07 13.82
N LEU A 85 -7.63 -30.96 14.49
CA LEU A 85 -8.95 -31.39 14.05
C LEU A 85 -9.96 -30.24 14.08
N ALA A 86 -9.94 -29.39 15.11
CA ALA A 86 -10.77 -28.20 15.17
C ALA A 86 -10.42 -27.19 14.07
N ILE A 87 -9.13 -26.95 13.81
CA ILE A 87 -8.67 -26.08 12.72
C ILE A 87 -9.11 -26.64 11.36
N SER A 88 -8.93 -27.95 11.15
CA SER A 88 -9.33 -28.62 9.91
C SER A 88 -10.84 -28.55 9.69
N SER A 89 -11.64 -28.85 10.72
CA SER A 89 -13.10 -28.76 10.67
C SER A 89 -13.57 -27.33 10.41
N THR A 90 -12.99 -26.34 11.10
CA THR A 90 -13.32 -24.91 10.90
C THR A 90 -12.94 -24.48 9.48
N LYS A 91 -11.76 -24.86 8.99
CA LYS A 91 -11.32 -24.56 7.62
C LYS A 91 -12.24 -25.19 6.59
N HIS A 92 -12.70 -26.42 6.82
CA HIS A 92 -13.64 -27.10 5.95
C HIS A 92 -15.00 -26.41 5.94
N GLU A 93 -15.57 -26.05 7.10
CA GLU A 93 -16.83 -25.31 7.17
C GLU A 93 -16.74 -23.91 6.57
N VAL A 94 -15.62 -23.20 6.79
CA VAL A 94 -15.37 -21.90 6.17
C VAL A 94 -15.30 -22.05 4.65
N ASN A 95 -14.53 -23.01 4.13
CA ASN A 95 -14.44 -23.25 2.69
C ASN A 95 -15.80 -23.63 2.10
N LYS A 96 -16.54 -24.51 2.77
CA LYS A 96 -17.90 -24.90 2.38
C LYS A 96 -18.84 -23.69 2.38
N ALA A 97 -18.78 -22.81 3.38
CA ALA A 97 -19.57 -21.58 3.41
C ALA A 97 -19.14 -20.57 2.31
N PHE A 98 -17.87 -20.53 1.93
CA PHE A 98 -17.37 -19.72 0.81
C PHE A 98 -17.84 -20.27 -0.55
N GLU A 99 -17.88 -21.59 -0.72
CA GLU A 99 -18.38 -22.27 -1.91
C GLU A 99 -19.91 -22.19 -2.03
N GLU A 100 -20.64 -22.45 -0.94
CA GLU A 100 -22.11 -22.45 -0.90
C GLU A 100 -22.72 -21.05 -1.03
N ASN A 101 -22.09 -20.00 -0.47
CA ASN A 101 -22.64 -18.65 -0.53
C ASN A 101 -22.23 -17.85 -1.78
N ASN A 102 -21.52 -18.43 -2.75
CA ASN A 102 -21.07 -17.74 -3.98
C ASN A 102 -20.40 -16.37 -3.68
N ILE A 103 -19.81 -16.19 -2.49
CA ILE A 103 -19.26 -14.90 -2.03
C ILE A 103 -18.11 -14.48 -2.94
N LYS A 104 -17.35 -15.45 -3.43
CA LYS A 104 -16.32 -15.22 -4.44
C LYS A 104 -16.90 -14.62 -5.72
N ALA A 105 -17.97 -15.21 -6.27
CA ALA A 105 -18.66 -14.68 -7.46
C ALA A 105 -19.30 -13.31 -7.20
N LEU A 106 -19.78 -13.04 -5.99
CA LEU A 106 -20.35 -11.75 -5.61
C LEU A 106 -19.28 -10.66 -5.48
N ILE A 107 -18.13 -10.99 -4.89
CA ILE A 107 -16.96 -10.10 -4.78
C ILE A 107 -16.39 -9.84 -6.18
N GLU A 108 -16.24 -10.88 -7.00
CA GLU A 108 -15.76 -10.76 -8.39
C GLU A 108 -16.72 -9.90 -9.22
N ASN A 109 -18.03 -10.15 -9.19
CA ASN A 109 -19.02 -9.31 -9.89
C ASN A 109 -19.04 -7.86 -9.38
N THR A 110 -18.93 -7.63 -8.06
CA THR A 110 -18.95 -6.28 -7.49
C THR A 110 -17.67 -5.52 -7.82
N ALA A 111 -16.52 -6.21 -7.78
CA ALA A 111 -15.24 -5.67 -8.21
C ALA A 111 -15.28 -5.36 -9.70
N GLU A 112 -15.75 -6.28 -10.54
CA GLU A 112 -15.90 -6.11 -11.99
C GLU A 112 -16.81 -4.94 -12.33
N LEU A 113 -17.99 -4.81 -11.71
CA LEU A 113 -18.91 -3.69 -11.91
C LEU A 113 -18.28 -2.34 -11.51
N LYS A 114 -17.61 -2.27 -10.35
CA LYS A 114 -16.95 -1.03 -9.90
C LYS A 114 -15.76 -0.68 -10.78
N LEU A 115 -14.94 -1.66 -11.16
CA LEU A 115 -13.79 -1.46 -12.06
C LEU A 115 -14.27 -1.00 -13.42
N THR A 116 -15.28 -1.66 -13.99
CA THR A 116 -15.87 -1.34 -15.29
C THR A 116 -16.51 0.03 -15.29
N SER A 117 -17.21 0.44 -14.23
CA SER A 117 -17.77 1.80 -14.16
C SER A 117 -16.67 2.87 -14.05
N LYS A 118 -15.62 2.64 -13.25
CA LYS A 118 -14.49 3.59 -13.13
C LYS A 118 -13.65 3.66 -14.39
N LEU A 119 -13.35 2.51 -15.00
CA LEU A 119 -12.68 2.44 -16.31
C LEU A 119 -13.54 3.09 -17.38
N GLY A 120 -14.85 2.86 -17.39
CA GLY A 120 -15.78 3.51 -18.31
C GLY A 120 -15.79 5.03 -18.17
N LEU A 121 -15.76 5.56 -16.93
CA LEU A 121 -15.67 7.00 -16.67
C LEU A 121 -14.32 7.59 -17.09
N ILE A 122 -13.21 6.91 -16.80
CA ILE A 122 -11.86 7.36 -17.18
C ILE A 122 -11.72 7.32 -18.71
N VAL A 123 -12.12 6.22 -19.35
CA VAL A 123 -12.10 6.08 -20.80
C VAL A 123 -13.02 7.12 -21.44
N SER A 124 -14.24 7.33 -20.92
CA SER A 124 -15.16 8.38 -21.43
C SER A 124 -14.57 9.79 -21.30
N HIS A 125 -13.91 10.08 -20.18
CA HIS A 125 -13.28 11.39 -19.96
C HIS A 125 -12.09 11.65 -20.89
N GLU A 126 -11.20 10.67 -21.04
CA GLU A 126 -10.02 10.80 -21.91
C GLU A 126 -10.39 10.72 -23.39
N THR A 127 -11.38 9.90 -23.78
CA THR A 127 -11.91 9.88 -25.15
C THR A 127 -12.58 11.20 -25.52
N LYS A 128 -13.30 11.85 -24.59
CA LYS A 128 -13.89 13.17 -24.84
C LYS A 128 -12.84 14.26 -25.07
N LYS A 129 -11.75 14.26 -24.29
CA LYS A 129 -10.61 15.17 -24.52
C LYS A 129 -9.97 14.94 -25.88
N LEU A 130 -9.75 13.67 -26.25
CA LEU A 130 -9.20 13.32 -27.55
C LEU A 130 -10.15 13.69 -28.70
N GLU A 131 -11.45 13.52 -28.51
CA GLU A 131 -12.47 13.88 -29.48
C GLU A 131 -12.48 15.39 -29.78
N ASP A 132 -12.37 16.25 -28.74
CA ASP A 132 -12.28 17.70 -28.93
C ASP A 132 -11.03 18.09 -29.74
N ILE A 133 -9.89 17.41 -29.51
CA ILE A 133 -8.66 17.62 -30.30
C ILE A 133 -8.86 17.15 -31.74
N PHE A 134 -9.36 15.93 -31.95
CA PHE A 134 -9.57 15.36 -33.28
C PHE A 134 -10.59 16.15 -34.11
N ARG A 135 -11.59 16.76 -33.47
CA ARG A 135 -12.52 17.68 -34.15
C ARG A 135 -11.86 19.01 -34.51
N ALA A 136 -10.95 19.51 -33.67
CA ALA A 136 -10.27 20.77 -33.92
C ALA A 136 -9.19 20.68 -35.01
N ILE A 137 -8.45 19.58 -35.12
CA ILE A 137 -7.34 19.43 -36.08
C ILE A 137 -7.78 19.73 -37.53
N PRO A 138 -8.84 19.13 -38.09
CA PRO A 138 -9.28 19.44 -39.45
C PRO A 138 -9.63 20.91 -39.63
N ILE A 139 -10.31 21.52 -38.65
CA ILE A 139 -10.70 22.95 -38.69
C ILE A 139 -9.45 23.83 -38.73
N LEU A 140 -8.45 23.54 -37.89
CA LEU A 140 -7.19 24.27 -37.84
C LEU A 140 -6.40 24.10 -39.14
N THR A 141 -6.28 22.88 -39.66
CA THR A 141 -5.57 22.61 -40.91
C THR A 141 -6.24 23.30 -42.10
N THR A 142 -7.57 23.19 -42.24
CA THR A 142 -8.31 23.89 -43.29
C THR A 142 -8.18 25.41 -43.16
N SER A 143 -8.25 25.95 -41.94
CA SER A 143 -8.08 27.39 -41.72
C SER A 143 -6.67 27.85 -42.10
N TYR A 144 -5.64 27.10 -41.71
CA TYR A 144 -4.26 27.36 -42.10
C TYR A 144 -4.09 27.33 -43.63
N GLU A 145 -4.60 26.30 -44.30
CA GLU A 145 -4.47 26.14 -45.74
C GLU A 145 -5.28 27.18 -46.53
N ALA A 146 -6.44 27.60 -46.02
CA ALA A 146 -7.34 28.55 -46.68
C ALA A 146 -6.95 30.01 -46.43
N ALA A 147 -6.20 30.32 -45.37
CA ALA A 147 -5.61 31.63 -45.13
C ALA A 147 -4.42 31.91 -46.08
N ARG A 148 -4.66 31.92 -47.39
CA ARG A 148 -3.63 32.19 -48.42
C ARG A 148 -3.57 33.66 -48.78
N TRP A 149 -2.37 34.12 -49.14
CA TRP A 149 -2.18 35.41 -49.78
C TRP A 149 -3.09 35.50 -51.02
N ASN A 150 -3.78 36.63 -51.22
CA ASN A 150 -4.86 36.85 -52.23
C ASN A 150 -6.14 36.02 -52.05
N GLY A 151 -6.23 35.14 -51.04
CA GLY A 151 -7.49 34.48 -50.67
C GLY A 151 -8.44 35.39 -49.88
N GLN A 152 -7.92 36.47 -49.30
CA GLN A 152 -8.61 37.57 -48.59
C GLN A 152 -9.59 37.21 -47.46
N VAL A 153 -9.68 35.95 -47.03
CA VAL A 153 -10.67 35.59 -46.00
C VAL A 153 -10.07 35.62 -44.60
N ARG A 154 -10.12 36.80 -43.97
CA ARG A 154 -9.70 36.99 -42.57
C ARG A 154 -10.31 36.00 -41.57
N LYS A 155 -11.53 35.51 -41.83
CA LYS A 155 -12.22 34.53 -40.99
C LYS A 155 -11.37 33.30 -40.62
N TYR A 156 -10.44 32.88 -41.49
CA TYR A 156 -9.58 31.73 -41.21
C TYR A 156 -8.45 32.07 -40.24
N ILE A 157 -7.88 33.28 -40.35
CA ILE A 157 -6.92 33.81 -39.37
C ILE A 157 -7.62 34.04 -38.02
N ASP A 158 -8.84 34.58 -38.03
CA ASP A 158 -9.64 34.75 -36.82
C ASP A 158 -9.99 33.40 -36.17
N THR A 159 -10.26 32.36 -36.97
CA THR A 159 -10.44 30.99 -36.46
C THR A 159 -9.17 30.50 -35.75
N LEU A 160 -7.99 30.64 -36.37
CA LEU A 160 -6.72 30.24 -35.74
C LEU A 160 -6.47 31.02 -34.45
N TYR A 161 -6.73 32.32 -34.45
CA TYR A 161 -6.61 33.16 -33.25
C TYR A 161 -7.61 32.76 -32.15
N PHE A 162 -8.86 32.48 -32.50
CA PHE A 162 -9.87 32.04 -31.54
C PHE A 162 -9.43 30.75 -30.84
N TYR A 163 -8.97 29.76 -31.60
CA TYR A 163 -8.50 28.50 -31.03
C TYR A 163 -7.19 28.66 -30.25
N SER A 164 -6.29 29.58 -30.63
CA SER A 164 -5.05 29.80 -29.87
C SER A 164 -5.30 30.38 -28.47
N GLU A 165 -6.31 31.23 -28.33
CA GLU A 165 -6.62 31.89 -27.05
C GLU A 165 -7.66 31.13 -26.22
N PHE A 166 -8.69 30.55 -26.85
CA PHE A 166 -9.90 30.11 -26.15
C PHE A 166 -10.17 28.60 -26.21
N ALA A 167 -9.39 27.81 -26.95
CA ALA A 167 -9.62 26.36 -26.97
C ALA A 167 -9.41 25.76 -25.56
N SER A 168 -10.30 24.85 -25.16
CA SER A 168 -10.24 24.17 -23.85
C SER A 168 -8.96 23.35 -23.69
N HIS A 169 -8.54 22.66 -24.74
CA HIS A 169 -7.38 21.78 -24.74
C HIS A 169 -6.08 22.50 -25.08
N GLU A 170 -5.02 22.24 -24.32
CA GLU A 170 -3.71 22.90 -24.47
C GLU A 170 -3.05 22.62 -25.82
N LEU A 171 -3.02 21.36 -26.27
CA LEU A 171 -2.44 21.01 -27.58
C LEU A 171 -3.12 21.75 -28.73
N THR A 172 -4.44 21.92 -28.67
CA THR A 172 -5.20 22.68 -29.68
C THR A 172 -4.80 24.14 -29.68
N ARG A 173 -4.63 24.76 -28.50
CA ARG A 173 -4.13 26.14 -28.39
C ARG A 173 -2.73 26.29 -28.97
N LEU A 174 -1.81 25.38 -28.63
CA LEU A 174 -0.43 25.40 -29.11
C LEU A 174 -0.35 25.22 -30.63
N LEU A 175 -1.09 24.25 -31.18
CA LEU A 175 -1.14 24.01 -32.62
C LEU A 175 -1.69 25.22 -33.38
N ALA A 176 -2.81 25.78 -32.93
CA ALA A 176 -3.42 26.96 -33.52
C ALA A 176 -2.48 28.18 -33.47
N LYS A 177 -1.77 28.35 -32.35
CA LYS A 177 -0.76 29.40 -32.17
C LYS A 177 0.41 29.23 -33.14
N GLU A 178 0.93 28.01 -33.30
CA GLU A 178 2.04 27.77 -34.24
C GLU A 178 1.61 28.02 -35.68
N PHE A 179 0.40 27.58 -36.07
CA PHE A 179 -0.17 27.86 -37.39
C PHE A 179 -0.34 29.35 -37.63
N LEU A 180 -0.81 30.11 -36.64
CA LEU A 180 -0.96 31.56 -36.73
C LEU A 180 0.39 32.26 -36.90
N LEU A 181 1.41 31.87 -36.12
CA LEU A 181 2.77 32.41 -36.21
C LEU A 181 3.42 32.08 -37.55
N GLN A 182 3.30 30.83 -38.02
CA GLN A 182 3.82 30.43 -39.32
C GLN A 182 3.14 31.21 -40.44
N LYS A 183 1.82 31.38 -40.40
CA LYS A 183 1.10 32.21 -41.38
C LYS A 183 1.53 33.67 -41.33
N GLY A 184 1.72 34.22 -40.13
CA GLY A 184 2.28 35.56 -39.96
C GLY A 184 3.62 35.71 -40.68
N ARG A 185 4.54 34.76 -40.49
CA ARG A 185 5.84 34.70 -41.17
C ARG A 185 5.69 34.57 -42.70
N ASP A 186 4.82 33.68 -43.17
CA ASP A 186 4.60 33.49 -44.61
C ASP A 186 4.12 34.78 -45.29
N TYR A 187 3.18 35.50 -44.67
CA TYR A 187 2.69 36.78 -45.17
C TYR A 187 3.75 37.88 -45.13
N GLU A 188 4.53 37.96 -44.05
CA GLU A 188 5.64 38.91 -43.96
C GLU A 188 6.69 38.66 -45.05
N ASN A 189 7.09 37.40 -45.24
CA ASN A 189 8.07 37.01 -46.25
C ASN A 189 7.57 37.34 -47.65
N TYR A 190 6.33 36.96 -47.96
CA TYR A 190 5.74 37.21 -49.27
C TYR A 190 5.58 38.70 -49.57
N PHE A 191 5.15 39.50 -48.58
CA PHE A 191 5.13 40.97 -48.69
C PHE A 191 6.53 41.50 -49.01
N VAL A 192 7.53 41.13 -48.23
CA VAL A 192 8.91 41.59 -48.42
C VAL A 192 9.46 41.17 -49.78
N GLU A 193 9.19 39.95 -50.23
CA GLU A 193 9.61 39.44 -51.54
C GLU A 193 8.97 40.23 -52.69
N ILE A 194 7.64 40.37 -52.71
CA ILE A 194 6.94 41.14 -53.76
C ILE A 194 7.50 42.54 -53.87
N TYR A 195 7.69 43.23 -52.74
CA TYR A 195 8.02 44.66 -52.78
C TYR A 195 9.52 44.94 -52.91
N LYS A 196 10.41 44.01 -52.53
CA LYS A 196 11.83 44.08 -52.89
C LYS A 196 12.07 43.83 -54.37
N THR A 197 11.27 42.99 -55.01
CA THR A 197 11.48 42.61 -56.42
C THR A 197 10.79 43.57 -57.40
N ASN A 198 9.67 44.20 -57.01
CA ASN A 198 8.81 44.95 -57.94
C ASN A 198 8.74 46.47 -57.71
N SER A 199 9.42 47.03 -56.71
CA SER A 199 9.33 48.48 -56.43
C SER A 199 10.67 49.12 -56.05
N GLN A 200 10.88 50.37 -56.49
CA GLN A 200 11.93 51.25 -55.96
C GLN A 200 11.48 52.00 -54.69
N ASP A 201 10.20 51.87 -54.33
CA ASP A 201 9.59 52.56 -53.19
C ASP A 201 10.05 51.93 -51.88
N SER A 202 10.19 52.74 -50.83
CA SER A 202 10.47 52.19 -49.50
C SER A 202 9.24 51.44 -48.97
N ILE A 203 9.44 50.43 -48.12
CA ILE A 203 8.33 49.70 -47.45
C ILE A 203 7.37 50.67 -46.76
N LYS A 204 7.91 51.77 -46.22
CA LYS A 204 7.12 52.85 -45.61
C LYS A 204 6.15 53.47 -46.62
N ASP A 205 6.63 53.87 -47.79
CA ASP A 205 5.81 54.53 -48.81
C ASP A 205 4.71 53.62 -49.36
N ILE A 206 5.01 52.32 -49.51
CA ILE A 206 4.03 51.30 -49.91
C ILE A 206 2.92 51.18 -48.88
N CYS A 207 3.27 51.04 -47.59
CA CYS A 207 2.31 50.93 -46.51
C CYS A 207 1.46 52.21 -46.39
N GLU A 208 2.06 53.40 -46.49
CA GLU A 208 1.31 54.67 -46.46
C GLU A 208 0.27 54.76 -47.58
N ARG A 209 0.67 54.39 -48.80
CA ARG A 209 -0.19 54.42 -49.99
C ARG A 209 -1.33 53.41 -49.91
N SER A 210 -1.02 52.17 -49.54
CA SER A 210 -1.99 51.07 -49.49
C SER A 210 -2.99 51.22 -48.33
N LEU A 211 -2.51 51.66 -47.16
CA LEU A 211 -3.37 51.86 -46.00
C LEU A 211 -4.12 53.20 -46.04
N GLY A 212 -3.64 54.17 -46.82
CA GLY A 212 -4.15 55.54 -46.81
C GLY A 212 -3.88 56.27 -45.49
N ILE A 213 -2.80 55.90 -44.78
CA ILE A 213 -2.46 56.41 -43.45
C ILE A 213 -0.98 56.80 -43.43
N LEU A 214 -0.68 58.06 -43.12
CA LEU A 214 0.69 58.54 -42.92
C LEU A 214 1.33 57.84 -41.70
N LEU A 215 2.52 57.24 -41.85
CA LEU A 215 3.19 56.49 -40.80
C LEU A 215 3.91 57.42 -39.83
N THR A 216 3.14 57.88 -38.84
CA THR A 216 3.60 58.69 -37.71
C THR A 216 3.01 58.15 -36.41
N ILE A 217 3.67 58.42 -35.28
CA ILE A 217 3.23 58.00 -33.94
C ILE A 217 1.78 58.44 -33.67
N ASN A 218 1.39 59.64 -34.10
CA ASN A 218 0.04 60.19 -33.91
C ASN A 218 -1.06 59.37 -34.62
N ASN A 219 -0.71 58.57 -35.64
CA ASN A 219 -1.65 57.73 -36.37
C ASN A 219 -1.65 56.26 -35.88
N LEU A 220 -0.89 55.91 -34.83
CA LEU A 220 -0.90 54.55 -34.24
C LEU A 220 -2.32 54.05 -33.91
N PRO A 221 -3.23 54.83 -33.32
CA PRO A 221 -4.60 54.36 -33.07
C PRO A 221 -5.35 53.93 -34.35
N LYS A 222 -5.13 54.65 -35.46
CA LYS A 222 -5.74 54.29 -36.75
C LYS A 222 -5.14 53.00 -37.31
N LEU A 223 -3.84 52.80 -37.16
CA LEU A 223 -3.14 51.57 -37.57
C LEU A 223 -3.59 50.37 -36.73
N PHE A 224 -3.72 50.53 -35.41
CA PHE A 224 -4.26 49.49 -34.52
C PHE A 224 -5.68 49.11 -34.93
N ASN A 225 -6.55 50.11 -35.14
CA ASN A 225 -7.90 49.85 -35.60
C ASN A 225 -7.90 49.12 -36.95
N LYS A 226 -7.07 49.57 -37.90
CA LYS A 226 -6.92 48.93 -39.22
C LYS A 226 -6.54 47.46 -39.10
N ALA A 227 -5.51 47.13 -38.30
CA ALA A 227 -5.11 45.75 -38.06
C ALA A 227 -6.25 44.91 -37.43
N LEU A 228 -7.06 45.51 -36.53
CA LEU A 228 -8.12 44.80 -35.81
C LEU A 228 -9.41 44.59 -36.60
N VAL A 229 -9.75 45.45 -37.56
CA VAL A 229 -11.05 45.39 -38.25
C VAL A 229 -10.98 45.08 -39.75
N GLU A 230 -9.81 45.26 -40.37
CA GLU A 230 -9.65 45.07 -41.81
C GLU A 230 -9.81 43.61 -42.23
N GLU A 231 -10.58 43.35 -43.30
CA GLU A 231 -10.80 42.00 -43.81
C GLU A 231 -9.67 41.55 -44.73
N ASP A 232 -9.05 42.50 -45.43
CA ASP A 232 -7.93 42.24 -46.32
C ASP A 232 -6.65 41.93 -45.53
N LEU A 233 -6.25 40.66 -45.54
CA LEU A 233 -5.07 40.17 -44.81
C LEU A 233 -3.76 40.82 -45.26
N GLU A 234 -3.69 41.34 -46.50
CA GLU A 234 -2.54 42.11 -46.96
C GLU A 234 -2.45 43.44 -46.19
N LYS A 235 -3.57 44.16 -46.09
CA LYS A 235 -3.64 45.42 -45.34
C LYS A 235 -3.46 45.20 -43.84
N VAL A 236 -3.95 44.08 -43.30
CA VAL A 236 -3.65 43.68 -41.91
C VAL A 236 -2.14 43.51 -41.75
N THR A 237 -1.47 42.79 -42.64
CA THR A 237 -0.02 42.57 -42.62
C THR A 237 0.75 43.90 -42.68
N GLN A 238 0.39 44.78 -43.61
CA GLN A 238 0.97 46.12 -43.74
C GLN A 238 0.77 46.95 -42.47
N ALA A 239 -0.39 46.86 -41.81
CA ALA A 239 -0.64 47.53 -40.54
C ALA A 239 0.27 46.99 -39.43
N PHE A 240 0.44 45.67 -39.31
CA PHE A 240 1.37 45.06 -38.34
C PHE A 240 2.82 45.50 -38.57
N ILE A 241 3.30 45.48 -39.82
CA ILE A 241 4.64 45.94 -40.20
C ILE A 241 4.82 47.42 -39.83
N SER A 242 3.83 48.25 -40.17
CA SER A 242 3.83 49.69 -39.88
C SER A 242 3.88 49.99 -38.39
N ILE A 243 3.10 49.27 -37.59
CA ILE A 243 3.09 49.40 -36.13
C ILE A 243 4.46 49.02 -35.58
N ARG A 244 5.01 47.87 -35.99
CA ARG A 244 6.35 47.42 -35.58
C ARG A 244 7.44 48.44 -35.93
N HIS A 245 7.37 49.04 -37.11
CA HIS A 245 8.29 50.09 -37.54
C HIS A 245 8.22 51.33 -36.63
N LEU A 246 7.02 51.78 -36.27
CA LEU A 246 6.82 52.98 -35.45
C LEU A 246 7.14 52.77 -33.96
N THR A 247 6.90 51.57 -33.44
CA THR A 247 7.08 51.27 -32.01
C THR A 247 8.41 50.60 -31.69
N ASN A 248 9.16 50.18 -32.71
CA ASN A 248 10.33 49.31 -32.58
C ASN A 248 10.04 48.04 -31.74
N SER A 249 8.80 47.53 -31.81
CA SER A 249 8.37 46.36 -31.04
C SER A 249 8.57 45.06 -31.82
N ASP A 250 8.93 43.99 -31.14
CA ASP A 250 8.94 42.63 -31.69
C ASP A 250 7.52 42.03 -31.79
N LEU A 251 6.60 42.72 -32.48
CA LEU A 251 5.21 42.28 -32.63
C LEU A 251 5.09 41.36 -33.86
N PRO A 252 4.87 40.04 -33.71
CA PRO A 252 4.69 39.14 -34.85
C PRO A 252 3.42 39.48 -35.63
N ASN A 253 3.44 39.28 -36.95
CA ASN A 253 2.23 39.45 -37.75
C ASN A 253 1.12 38.49 -37.29
N PHE A 254 -0.12 38.98 -37.27
CA PHE A 254 -1.32 38.31 -36.75
C PHE A 254 -1.30 37.95 -35.25
N ASP A 255 -0.34 38.41 -34.45
CA ASP A 255 -0.41 38.29 -32.98
C ASP A 255 -1.35 39.36 -32.39
N PHE A 256 -2.66 39.13 -32.53
CA PHE A 256 -3.68 40.06 -32.06
C PHE A 256 -3.72 40.20 -30.53
N ALA A 257 -3.29 39.17 -29.79
CA ALA A 257 -3.21 39.24 -28.33
C ALA A 257 -2.13 40.25 -27.90
N LYS A 258 -0.94 40.18 -28.50
CA LYS A 258 0.15 41.13 -28.24
C LYS A 258 -0.18 42.53 -28.77
N LEU A 259 -0.86 42.63 -29.92
CA LEU A 259 -1.36 43.89 -30.47
C LEU A 259 -2.30 44.61 -29.47
N ARG A 260 -3.30 43.90 -28.91
CA ARG A 260 -4.23 44.48 -27.93
C ARG A 260 -3.53 44.94 -26.65
N LYS A 261 -2.47 44.25 -26.22
CA LYS A 261 -1.64 44.68 -25.08
C LYS A 261 -0.87 45.98 -25.36
N LEU A 262 -0.51 46.25 -26.62
CA LEU A 262 0.13 47.50 -27.02
C LEU A 262 -0.86 48.66 -27.11
N VAL A 263 -2.11 48.41 -27.48
CA VAL A 263 -3.18 49.43 -27.51
C VAL A 263 -3.51 49.96 -26.12
N ASN A 264 -3.44 49.09 -25.10
CA ASN A 264 -3.84 49.42 -23.72
C ASN A 264 -2.70 50.00 -22.86
N LYS A 265 -1.54 50.32 -23.46
CA LYS A 265 -0.41 50.99 -22.79
C LYS A 265 -0.38 52.46 -23.13
#